data_AF-A0A0L0UV11-F1
#
_entry.id   AF-A0A0L0UV11-F1
#
_cell.length_a   1.000
_cell.length_b   1.000
_cell.length_c   1.000
_cell.angle_alpha   90.00
_cell.angle_beta   90.00
_cell.angle_gamma   90.00
#
_symmetry.space_group_name_H-M   'P 1'
#
loop_
_entity.id
_entity.type
_entity.pdbx_description
1 polymer ?
#
loop_
_entity_poly.entity_id
_entity_poly.type
_entity_poly.pdbx_seq_one_letter_code
_entity_poly.pdbx_strand_id
1 'polypeptide(L)'
;MSANIPPNQATSTTSSAEQAINFQKSIVGLRDDFGRALALVIAGLKKSNTGGAEHACFEPITDMVKFFPVVAIELRQGMYYKEIQALRELTFEEKALMSSTTIECNELYHKVFCELQILESKLVKEVILCGYSPAKGRAAFLEEVERSITSNHRFHDLQSQLLKLRIERYRAEALVDKLPKGSNTDSDSEADTNTNHGAAAAIWKKNSPFLYDLVLTHALDWPTLTTQWFPDQELSPDKSYTTQRILIGTHTSDNEPNYLQIVNVRLPNPNCEELGLDKYDKQSGEIGSYSDTQPRFKVIQSIPHVGEVNRAWYMPQDSDLIAAYAFINRKTVTGNVYVFDRTKHPSDPPKDNVCKPDFTLRGHSKEGFGLDWNPSKSGEVLSALEDETICHWDINSYTKGNPVIEPYRVYKGHSAIVSDVSWHSSHGNLFTSTQGGGFKY
;
A
#
# COMPACT_ATOMS: atom_id res chain seq x y z
N MET A 1 -46.42 99.55 -21.77
CA MET A 1 -45.05 100.11 -21.85
C MET A 1 -44.12 99.14 -21.15
N SER A 2 -43.05 98.79 -21.85
CA SER A 2 -42.15 97.64 -21.67
C SER A 2 -41.38 97.62 -20.35
N ALA A 3 -41.12 96.43 -19.80
CA ALA A 3 -39.92 96.16 -19.00
C ALA A 3 -39.59 94.66 -18.94
N ASN A 4 -38.31 94.36 -19.19
CA ASN A 4 -37.68 93.06 -19.44
C ASN A 4 -37.75 92.03 -18.31
N ILE A 5 -37.88 90.76 -18.68
CA ILE A 5 -37.57 89.57 -17.86
C ILE A 5 -36.15 89.08 -18.27
N PRO A 6 -35.21 88.86 -17.34
CA PRO A 6 -33.89 88.27 -17.65
C PRO A 6 -33.94 86.72 -17.68
N PRO A 7 -32.96 86.03 -18.32
CA PRO A 7 -33.01 84.59 -18.53
C PRO A 7 -32.56 83.78 -17.31
N ASN A 8 -33.16 82.60 -17.16
CA ASN A 8 -32.85 81.56 -16.17
C ASN A 8 -31.41 81.06 -16.31
N GLN A 9 -30.67 81.02 -15.19
CA GLN A 9 -29.44 80.23 -15.05
C GLN A 9 -29.81 78.75 -14.88
N ALA A 10 -29.21 77.89 -15.70
CA ALA A 10 -29.19 76.44 -15.49
C ALA A 10 -27.95 76.08 -14.65
N THR A 11 -28.14 75.37 -13.53
CA THR A 11 -27.06 74.83 -12.68
C THR A 11 -27.12 73.30 -12.57
N SER A 12 -26.16 72.68 -13.27
CA SER A 12 -25.39 71.47 -12.96
C SER A 12 -25.99 70.38 -12.04
N THR A 13 -26.60 69.35 -12.62
CA THR A 13 -26.88 68.04 -12.00
C THR A 13 -25.87 66.94 -12.40
N THR A 14 -24.81 67.27 -13.14
CA THR A 14 -23.88 66.29 -13.73
C THR A 14 -22.72 65.84 -12.83
N SER A 15 -22.40 66.56 -11.74
CA SER A 15 -21.21 66.25 -10.91
C SER A 15 -21.37 65.06 -9.95
N SER A 16 -22.60 64.72 -9.53
CA SER A 16 -22.82 63.68 -8.51
C SER A 16 -22.85 62.27 -9.10
N ALA A 17 -23.37 62.11 -10.32
CA ALA A 17 -23.45 60.82 -11.01
C ALA A 17 -22.07 60.32 -11.47
N GLU A 18 -21.19 61.20 -11.96
CA GLU A 18 -19.83 60.82 -12.35
C GLU A 18 -18.96 60.43 -11.15
N GLN A 19 -19.15 61.06 -9.99
CA GLN A 19 -18.46 60.69 -8.75
C GLN A 19 -18.94 59.32 -8.22
N ALA A 20 -20.24 59.03 -8.30
CA ALA A 20 -20.79 57.73 -7.91
C ALA A 20 -20.27 56.60 -8.83
N ILE A 21 -20.21 56.83 -10.15
CA ILE A 21 -19.68 55.86 -11.12
C ILE A 21 -18.18 55.61 -10.92
N ASN A 22 -17.39 56.65 -10.63
CA ASN A 22 -15.96 56.48 -10.35
C ASN A 22 -15.72 55.76 -9.01
N PHE A 23 -16.55 56.00 -7.99
CA PHE A 23 -16.49 55.28 -6.72
C PHE A 23 -16.85 53.79 -6.89
N GLN A 24 -17.90 53.48 -7.66
CA GLN A 24 -18.28 52.11 -7.98
C GLN A 24 -17.23 51.38 -8.81
N LYS A 25 -16.62 52.05 -9.81
CA LYS A 25 -15.49 51.50 -10.57
C LYS A 25 -14.25 51.27 -9.70
N SER A 26 -13.99 52.15 -8.73
CA SER A 26 -12.89 51.97 -7.78
C SER A 26 -13.15 50.80 -6.81
N ILE A 27 -14.40 50.59 -6.38
CA ILE A 27 -14.79 49.43 -5.54
C ILE A 27 -14.68 48.12 -6.34
N VAL A 28 -15.08 48.11 -7.61
CA VAL A 28 -14.93 46.94 -8.49
C VAL A 28 -13.45 46.63 -8.76
N GLY A 29 -12.63 47.65 -9.03
CA GLY A 29 -11.17 47.50 -9.15
C GLY A 29 -10.52 46.97 -7.87
N LEU A 30 -10.93 47.47 -6.69
CA LEU A 30 -10.46 46.97 -5.38
C LEU A 30 -10.88 45.52 -5.11
N ARG A 31 -12.03 45.08 -5.65
CA ARG A 31 -12.54 43.70 -5.54
C ARG A 31 -11.77 42.75 -6.47
N ASP A 32 -11.43 43.22 -7.66
CA ASP A 32 -10.63 42.47 -8.63
C ASP A 32 -9.16 42.36 -8.21
N ASP A 33 -8.58 43.42 -7.67
CA ASP A 33 -7.22 43.42 -7.13
C ASP A 33 -7.11 42.55 -5.86
N PHE A 34 -8.14 42.57 -5.00
CA PHE A 34 -8.23 41.66 -3.86
C PHE A 34 -8.40 40.21 -4.30
N GLY A 35 -9.21 39.94 -5.34
CA GLY A 35 -9.36 38.61 -5.94
C GLY A 35 -8.06 38.08 -6.54
N ARG A 36 -7.28 38.93 -7.21
CA ARG A 36 -5.96 38.59 -7.77
C ARG A 36 -4.91 38.37 -6.69
N ALA A 37 -4.88 39.22 -5.65
CA ALA A 37 -3.98 39.05 -4.52
C ALA A 37 -4.31 37.77 -3.72
N LEU A 38 -5.60 37.49 -3.50
CA LEU A 38 -6.07 36.25 -2.88
C LEU A 38 -5.71 35.03 -3.74
N ALA A 39 -5.87 35.10 -5.06
CA ALA A 39 -5.48 34.04 -5.98
C ALA A 39 -3.96 33.80 -5.99
N LEU A 40 -3.14 34.86 -5.90
CA LEU A 40 -1.68 34.75 -5.81
C LEU A 40 -1.21 34.19 -4.47
N VAL A 41 -1.85 34.56 -3.35
CA VAL A 41 -1.56 33.98 -2.03
C VAL A 41 -2.01 32.52 -1.97
N ILE A 42 -3.19 32.18 -2.50
CA ILE A 42 -3.66 30.78 -2.60
C ILE A 42 -2.78 29.97 -3.55
N ALA A 43 -2.31 30.54 -4.67
CA ALA A 43 -1.36 29.90 -5.58
C ALA A 43 0.02 29.75 -4.95
N GLY A 44 0.46 30.71 -4.13
CA GLY A 44 1.69 30.63 -3.32
C GLY A 44 1.61 29.53 -2.26
N LEU A 45 0.47 29.40 -1.56
CA LEU A 45 0.20 28.32 -0.60
C LEU A 45 0.06 26.95 -1.29
N LYS A 46 -0.48 26.90 -2.51
CA LYS A 46 -0.47 25.68 -3.33
C LYS A 46 0.94 25.33 -3.85
N LYS A 47 1.76 26.33 -4.18
CA LYS A 47 3.17 26.16 -4.55
C LYS A 47 4.07 25.78 -3.38
N SER A 48 3.80 26.21 -2.15
CA SER A 48 4.50 25.70 -0.96
C SER A 48 4.08 24.27 -0.61
N ASN A 49 2.84 23.88 -0.94
CA ASN A 49 2.38 22.47 -0.86
C ASN A 49 2.94 21.57 -1.98
N THR A 50 3.54 22.13 -3.03
CA THR A 50 4.07 21.37 -4.19
C THR A 50 5.54 21.66 -4.49
N GLY A 51 6.18 22.54 -3.71
CA GLY A 51 7.55 23.01 -3.92
C GLY A 51 8.35 22.84 -2.65
N GLY A 52 8.80 21.61 -2.39
CA GLY A 52 9.65 21.31 -1.23
C GLY A 52 9.74 19.84 -0.83
N ALA A 53 9.02 18.92 -1.48
CA ALA A 53 9.05 17.49 -1.12
C ALA A 53 9.10 16.50 -2.30
N GLU A 54 9.36 16.95 -3.54
CA GLU A 54 9.65 16.02 -4.65
C GLU A 54 11.04 15.35 -4.53
N HIS A 55 11.79 15.65 -3.47
CA HIS A 55 13.03 14.95 -3.09
C HIS A 55 13.15 14.72 -1.57
N ALA A 56 12.04 14.64 -0.82
CA ALA A 56 12.08 13.97 0.47
C ALA A 56 12.03 12.47 0.17
N CYS A 57 13.22 11.93 -0.15
CA CYS A 57 13.48 10.51 -0.31
C CYS A 57 12.72 9.76 0.78
N PHE A 58 11.73 8.93 0.41
CA PHE A 58 11.28 7.87 1.30
C PHE A 58 12.53 7.04 1.58
N GLU A 59 13.15 7.26 2.72
CA GLU A 59 14.28 6.44 3.12
C GLU A 59 13.71 5.05 3.45
N PRO A 60 14.20 3.99 2.79
CA PRO A 60 13.77 2.65 3.10
C PRO A 60 14.05 2.32 4.58
N ILE A 61 13.39 1.30 5.12
CA ILE A 61 13.45 0.76 6.51
C ILE A 61 14.89 0.44 7.00
N THR A 62 15.89 0.72 6.18
CA THR A 62 17.24 0.18 6.13
C THR A 62 18.24 0.96 6.96
N ASP A 63 17.83 2.00 7.68
CA ASP A 63 18.71 2.79 8.57
C ASP A 63 18.44 2.57 10.07
N MET A 64 17.73 1.49 10.41
CA MET A 64 17.52 1.05 11.80
C MET A 64 18.82 0.74 12.57
N VAL A 65 19.98 0.62 11.92
CA VAL A 65 21.28 0.43 12.59
C VAL A 65 21.65 1.60 13.50
N LYS A 66 21.20 2.82 13.21
CA LYS A 66 21.40 3.97 14.11
C LYS A 66 20.62 3.85 15.42
N PHE A 67 19.54 3.06 15.41
CA PHE A 67 18.50 3.03 16.43
C PHE A 67 18.30 1.68 17.11
N PHE A 68 19.08 0.65 16.78
CA PHE A 68 19.15 -0.58 17.57
C PHE A 68 20.59 -1.11 17.50
N PRO A 69 21.43 -0.78 18.49
CA PRO A 69 22.77 -1.29 18.56
C PRO A 69 22.74 -2.75 19.02
N VAL A 70 22.56 -3.67 18.07
CA VAL A 70 22.62 -5.11 18.31
C VAL A 70 24.08 -5.57 18.31
N VAL A 71 24.84 -5.21 19.34
CA VAL A 71 25.92 -6.10 19.79
C VAL A 71 26.17 -5.93 21.29
N ALA A 72 25.38 -6.66 22.08
CA ALA A 72 25.75 -7.33 23.33
C ALA A 72 24.53 -7.56 24.24
N ILE A 73 23.44 -8.13 23.71
CA ILE A 73 22.35 -8.65 24.54
C ILE A 73 22.68 -10.06 25.10
N GLU A 74 23.89 -10.59 24.85
CA GLU A 74 24.29 -11.93 25.32
C GLU A 74 25.38 -12.00 26.40
N LEU A 75 25.90 -10.89 26.95
CA LEU A 75 26.96 -11.01 27.97
C LEU A 75 26.62 -10.63 29.41
N ARG A 76 25.46 -10.02 29.73
CA ARG A 76 25.04 -9.80 31.13
C ARG A 76 23.51 -9.70 31.31
N GLN A 77 22.82 -10.84 31.31
CA GLN A 77 21.38 -10.92 31.64
C GLN A 77 21.00 -10.33 33.02
N GLY A 78 21.97 -10.04 33.90
CA GLY A 78 21.73 -9.36 35.18
C GLY A 78 21.76 -7.83 35.16
N MET A 79 22.33 -7.17 34.12
CA MET A 79 22.61 -5.72 34.17
C MET A 79 21.66 -4.82 33.36
N TYR A 80 20.96 -5.35 32.35
CA TYR A 80 20.08 -4.57 31.44
C TYR A 80 18.66 -5.16 31.27
N TYR A 81 18.22 -5.98 32.22
CA TYR A 81 16.92 -6.67 32.17
C TYR A 81 15.74 -5.70 32.05
N LYS A 82 15.81 -4.55 32.74
CA LYS A 82 14.74 -3.54 32.76
C LYS A 82 14.59 -2.83 31.41
N GLU A 83 15.70 -2.54 30.74
CA GLU A 83 15.72 -1.88 29.44
C GLU A 83 15.20 -2.80 28.33
N ILE A 84 15.57 -4.08 28.37
CA ILE A 84 15.09 -5.09 27.41
C ILE A 84 13.59 -5.34 27.61
N GLN A 85 13.12 -5.43 28.86
CA GLN A 85 11.69 -5.57 29.15
C GLN A 85 10.91 -4.32 28.70
N ALA A 86 11.43 -3.12 28.95
CA ALA A 86 10.82 -1.88 28.47
C ALA A 86 10.75 -1.78 26.94
N LEU A 87 11.71 -2.35 26.21
CA LEU A 87 11.65 -2.45 24.74
C LEU A 87 10.58 -3.44 24.25
N ARG A 88 10.35 -4.54 24.98
CA ARG A 88 9.29 -5.50 24.66
C ARG A 88 7.89 -4.91 24.89
N GLU A 89 7.77 -4.09 25.91
CA GLU A 89 6.52 -3.40 26.28
C GLU A 89 6.24 -2.17 25.40
N LEU A 90 7.10 -1.84 24.43
CA LEU A 90 6.81 -0.77 23.46
C LEU A 90 5.56 -1.11 22.66
N THR A 91 4.68 -0.11 22.56
CA THR A 91 3.49 -0.15 21.72
C THR A 91 3.87 -0.28 20.24
N PHE A 92 2.93 -0.74 19.41
CA PHE A 92 3.13 -0.81 17.96
C PHE A 92 3.49 0.55 17.38
N GLU A 93 2.84 1.61 17.86
CA GLU A 93 3.07 2.99 17.46
C GLU A 93 4.49 3.46 17.81
N GLU A 94 4.98 3.16 19.02
CA GLU A 94 6.36 3.45 19.41
C GLU A 94 7.37 2.70 18.54
N LYS A 95 7.12 1.42 18.20
CA LYS A 95 7.97 0.64 17.28
C LYS A 95 7.94 1.21 15.86
N ALA A 96 6.77 1.62 15.39
CA ALA A 96 6.57 2.22 14.07
C ALA A 96 7.30 3.57 13.95
N LEU A 97 7.35 4.38 15.01
CA LEU A 97 8.10 5.65 15.02
C LEU A 97 9.61 5.47 14.84
N MET A 98 10.14 4.29 15.20
CA MET A 98 11.55 3.92 15.05
C MET A 98 11.91 3.36 13.67
N SER A 99 10.91 3.12 12.81
CA SER A 99 11.12 2.59 11.45
C SER A 99 11.73 3.61 10.47
N SER A 100 11.82 4.88 10.87
CA SER A 100 12.29 5.99 10.04
C SER A 100 13.49 6.71 10.68
N THR A 101 14.42 7.16 9.85
CA THR A 101 15.68 7.79 10.27
C THR A 101 15.51 9.10 11.02
N THR A 102 14.48 9.85 10.66
CA THR A 102 14.05 11.09 11.28
C THR A 102 12.56 10.99 11.56
N ILE A 103 12.07 11.76 12.52
CA ILE A 103 10.65 11.73 12.85
C ILE A 103 9.82 12.36 11.73
N GLU A 104 10.40 13.31 11.01
CA GLU A 104 9.79 14.03 9.90
C GLU A 104 9.49 13.11 8.69
N CYS A 105 10.31 12.06 8.51
CA CYS A 105 10.11 11.04 7.48
C CYS A 105 9.14 9.92 7.91
N ASN A 106 8.69 9.91 9.17
CA ASN A 106 7.79 8.87 9.65
C ASN A 106 6.34 9.14 9.25
N GLU A 107 5.66 8.12 8.71
CA GLU A 107 4.30 8.26 8.17
C GLU A 107 3.28 8.71 9.22
N LEU A 108 3.36 8.19 10.45
CA LEU A 108 2.44 8.56 11.54
C LEU A 108 2.62 10.03 11.92
N TYR A 109 3.87 10.47 12.06
CA TYR A 109 4.19 11.86 12.34
C TYR A 109 3.81 12.78 11.18
N HIS A 110 4.13 12.38 9.95
CA HIS A 110 3.87 13.14 8.74
C HIS A 110 2.38 13.35 8.50
N LYS A 111 1.55 12.34 8.80
CA LYS A 111 0.09 12.46 8.72
C LYS A 111 -0.45 13.56 9.64
N VAL A 112 -0.07 13.54 10.93
CA VAL A 112 -0.49 14.56 11.90
C VAL A 112 0.07 15.94 11.52
N PHE A 113 1.30 15.99 10.99
CA PHE A 113 1.92 17.23 10.52
C PHE A 113 1.18 17.83 9.32
N CYS A 114 0.79 17.00 8.35
CA CYS A 114 -0.02 17.42 7.22
C CYS A 114 -1.39 17.96 7.66
N GLU A 115 -2.05 17.30 8.64
CA GLU A 115 -3.31 17.82 9.20
C GLU A 115 -3.14 19.19 9.85
N LEU A 116 -2.03 19.41 10.57
CA LEU A 116 -1.70 20.72 11.16
C LEU A 116 -1.51 21.79 10.06
N GLN A 117 -0.75 21.49 9.01
CA GLN A 117 -0.53 22.43 7.90
C GLN A 117 -1.82 22.79 7.14
N ILE A 118 -2.71 21.81 6.96
CA ILE A 118 -4.03 22.04 6.36
C ILE A 118 -4.85 22.97 7.26
N LEU A 119 -4.82 22.75 8.58
CA LEU A 119 -5.52 23.60 9.54
C LEU A 119 -4.94 25.02 9.57
N GLU A 120 -3.63 25.20 9.60
CA GLU A 120 -2.96 26.51 9.50
C GLU A 120 -3.41 27.27 8.25
N SER A 121 -3.36 26.59 7.11
CA SER A 121 -3.81 27.16 5.83
C SER A 121 -5.29 27.55 5.85
N LYS A 122 -6.13 26.80 6.58
CA LYS A 122 -7.56 27.09 6.73
C LYS A 122 -7.78 28.32 7.61
N LEU A 123 -7.10 28.41 8.75
CA LEU A 123 -7.21 29.55 9.67
C LEU A 123 -6.76 30.85 9.01
N VAL A 124 -5.65 30.81 8.27
CA VAL A 124 -5.18 31.98 7.51
C VAL A 124 -6.23 32.42 6.46
N LYS A 125 -6.87 31.47 5.77
CA LYS A 125 -7.94 31.79 4.80
C LYS A 125 -9.16 32.40 5.49
N GLU A 126 -9.55 31.90 6.65
CA GLU A 126 -10.68 32.45 7.43
C GLU A 126 -10.42 33.91 7.83
N VAL A 127 -9.21 34.23 8.30
CA VAL A 127 -8.83 35.63 8.62
C VAL A 127 -8.90 36.55 7.40
N ILE A 128 -8.48 36.06 6.23
CA ILE A 128 -8.60 36.83 4.98
C ILE A 128 -10.08 37.05 4.60
N LEU A 129 -10.94 36.03 4.78
CA LEU A 129 -12.39 36.15 4.53
C LEU A 129 -13.08 37.13 5.49
N CYS A 130 -12.57 37.29 6.71
CA CYS A 130 -13.03 38.29 7.68
C CYS A 130 -12.62 39.73 7.32
N GLY A 131 -11.94 39.96 6.19
CA GLY A 131 -11.63 41.29 5.68
C GLY A 131 -10.24 41.81 6.03
N TYR A 132 -9.44 41.04 6.78
CA TYR A 132 -8.05 41.38 7.06
C TYR A 132 -7.19 41.09 5.83
N SER A 133 -6.66 42.14 5.21
CA SER A 133 -5.85 42.01 4.00
C SER A 133 -4.35 42.03 4.31
N PRO A 134 -3.57 41.06 3.80
CA PRO A 134 -2.11 41.10 3.86
C PRO A 134 -1.52 42.36 3.20
N ALA A 135 -2.22 42.96 2.25
CA ALA A 135 -1.75 44.09 1.44
C ALA A 135 -2.09 45.47 2.02
N LYS A 136 -3.16 45.59 2.82
CA LYS A 136 -3.67 46.88 3.33
C LYS A 136 -3.44 47.12 4.82
N GLY A 137 -2.83 46.17 5.53
CA GLY A 137 -2.56 46.28 6.96
C GLY A 137 -1.79 45.09 7.52
N ARG A 138 -0.51 44.96 7.16
CA ARG A 138 0.36 43.83 7.53
C ARG A 138 0.33 43.52 9.04
N ALA A 139 0.45 44.52 9.90
CA ALA A 139 0.52 44.31 11.35
C ALA A 139 -0.80 43.75 11.91
N ALA A 140 -1.93 44.38 11.59
CA ALA A 140 -3.24 43.92 12.02
C ALA A 140 -3.60 42.53 11.46
N PHE A 141 -3.17 42.24 10.23
CA PHE A 141 -3.33 40.91 9.64
C PHE A 141 -2.54 39.84 10.42
N LEU A 142 -1.27 40.10 10.74
CA LEU A 142 -0.44 39.15 11.48
C LEU A 142 -0.96 38.92 12.91
N GLU A 143 -1.38 39.98 13.61
CA GLU A 143 -1.94 39.90 14.96
C GLU A 143 -3.23 39.07 15.00
N GLU A 144 -4.11 39.23 14.01
CA GLU A 144 -5.35 38.48 13.93
C GLU A 144 -5.13 37.02 13.52
N VAL A 145 -4.16 36.73 12.65
CA VAL A 145 -3.73 35.35 12.35
C VAL A 145 -3.17 34.68 13.60
N GLU A 146 -2.29 35.35 14.33
CA GLU A 146 -1.72 34.83 15.57
C GLU A 146 -2.81 34.57 16.62
N ARG A 147 -3.78 35.49 16.76
CA ARG A 147 -4.92 35.30 17.66
C ARG A 147 -5.80 34.13 17.25
N SER A 148 -6.07 33.96 15.95
CA SER A 148 -6.86 32.86 15.40
C SER A 148 -6.21 31.50 15.65
N ILE A 149 -4.88 31.42 15.47
CA ILE A 149 -4.09 30.22 15.75
C ILE A 149 -4.07 29.92 17.26
N THR A 150 -3.74 30.92 18.09
CA THR A 150 -3.60 30.73 19.54
C THR A 150 -4.93 30.41 20.23
N SER A 151 -6.06 30.83 19.66
CA SER A 151 -7.39 30.54 20.21
C SER A 151 -7.96 29.21 19.71
N ASN A 152 -7.32 28.53 18.76
CA ASN A 152 -7.85 27.31 18.16
C ASN A 152 -7.46 26.06 18.96
N HIS A 153 -8.43 25.43 19.62
CA HIS A 153 -8.21 24.20 20.38
C HIS A 153 -7.64 23.04 19.55
N ARG A 154 -8.10 22.86 18.30
CA ARG A 154 -7.63 21.79 17.42
C ARG A 154 -6.17 21.98 16.99
N PHE A 155 -5.73 23.23 16.85
CA PHE A 155 -4.33 23.55 16.58
C PHE A 155 -3.43 23.10 17.75
N HIS A 156 -3.82 23.43 18.99
CA HIS A 156 -3.13 22.98 20.19
C HIS A 156 -3.14 21.46 20.34
N ASP A 157 -4.24 20.80 20.02
CA ASP A 157 -4.35 19.34 20.07
C ASP A 157 -3.37 18.67 19.09
N LEU A 158 -3.32 19.14 17.84
CA LEU A 158 -2.40 18.61 16.82
C LEU A 158 -0.93 18.88 17.18
N GLN A 159 -0.62 20.07 17.71
CA GLN A 159 0.73 20.37 18.22
C GLN A 159 1.11 19.47 19.40
N SER A 160 0.17 19.24 20.32
CA SER A 160 0.35 18.32 21.45
C SER A 160 0.61 16.89 20.97
N GLN A 161 -0.12 16.42 19.95
CA GLN A 161 0.09 15.11 19.35
C GLN A 161 1.47 14.99 18.70
N LEU A 162 1.90 15.99 17.91
CA LEU A 162 3.25 15.99 17.33
C LEU A 162 4.34 15.98 18.40
N LEU A 163 4.16 16.73 19.47
CA LEU A 163 5.09 16.74 20.59
C LEU A 163 5.11 15.38 21.31
N LYS A 164 3.94 14.76 21.51
CA LYS A 164 3.82 13.43 22.10
C LYS A 164 4.59 12.39 21.27
N LEU A 165 4.39 12.37 19.95
CA LEU A 165 5.12 11.46 19.04
C LEU A 165 6.63 11.71 19.10
N ARG A 166 7.08 12.97 19.20
CA ARG A 166 8.50 13.31 19.41
C ARG A 166 9.03 12.75 20.73
N ILE A 167 8.29 12.92 21.82
CA ILE A 167 8.67 12.43 23.14
C ILE A 167 8.74 10.89 23.15
N GLU A 168 7.75 10.22 22.54
CA GLU A 168 7.70 8.76 22.43
C GLU A 168 8.90 8.23 21.64
N ARG A 169 9.24 8.88 20.52
CA ARG A 169 10.45 8.56 19.77
C ARG A 169 11.71 8.78 20.60
N TYR A 170 11.87 9.94 21.26
CA TYR A 170 13.06 10.19 22.11
C TYR A 170 13.17 9.20 23.26
N ARG A 171 12.04 8.75 23.82
CA ARG A 171 12.01 7.71 24.84
C ARG A 171 12.51 6.39 24.29
N ALA A 172 12.01 5.96 23.13
CA ALA A 172 12.46 4.75 22.45
C ALA A 172 13.96 4.83 22.09
N GLU A 173 14.42 5.96 21.53
CA GLU A 173 15.84 6.24 21.25
C GLU A 173 16.70 6.16 22.52
N ALA A 174 16.23 6.72 23.65
CA ALA A 174 16.96 6.69 24.91
C ALA A 174 17.02 5.27 25.54
N LEU A 175 16.01 4.43 25.33
CA LEU A 175 16.02 3.03 25.75
C LEU A 175 17.03 2.22 24.93
N VAL A 176 17.05 2.48 23.62
CA VAL A 176 18.00 1.91 22.67
C VAL A 176 19.44 2.31 22.99
N ASP A 177 19.70 3.60 23.24
CA ASP A 177 21.07 4.12 23.44
C ASP A 177 21.72 3.58 24.72
N LYS A 178 20.91 3.15 25.69
CA LYS A 178 21.38 2.48 26.91
C LYS A 178 21.84 1.04 26.66
N LEU A 179 21.48 0.45 25.52
CA LEU A 179 21.96 -0.87 25.16
C LEU A 179 23.38 -0.80 24.59
N PRO A 180 24.23 -1.79 24.91
CA PRO A 180 25.60 -1.80 24.42
C PRO A 180 25.65 -1.84 22.89
N LYS A 181 26.26 -0.83 22.29
CA LYS A 181 26.68 -0.83 20.88
C LYS A 181 27.94 -1.62 20.78
N GLY A 182 27.81 -2.86 20.36
CA GLY A 182 28.96 -3.71 20.31
C GLY A 182 29.97 -3.28 19.29
N SER A 183 31.21 -3.57 19.66
CA SER A 183 32.35 -3.46 18.79
C SER A 183 32.15 -4.35 17.57
N ASN A 184 32.22 -3.75 16.38
CA ASN A 184 32.50 -4.44 15.12
C ASN A 184 33.89 -5.08 15.19
N THR A 185 34.03 -6.15 15.96
CA THR A 185 35.21 -7.01 15.98
C THR A 185 34.76 -8.46 16.10
N ASP A 186 34.00 -8.92 15.12
CA ASP A 186 34.00 -10.33 14.76
C ASP A 186 34.05 -10.38 13.23
N SER A 187 35.24 -10.73 12.75
CA SER A 187 35.55 -11.09 11.39
C SER A 187 34.80 -12.37 11.03
N ASP A 188 33.69 -12.26 10.31
CA ASP A 188 33.15 -13.39 9.56
C ASP A 188 32.49 -12.92 8.26
N SER A 189 33.14 -13.33 7.17
CA SER A 189 32.73 -13.29 5.75
C SER A 189 32.38 -11.93 5.13
N GLU A 190 33.39 -11.35 4.48
CA GLU A 190 33.19 -10.56 3.26
C GLU A 190 32.34 -11.36 2.26
N ALA A 191 31.09 -10.95 2.08
CA ALA A 191 30.28 -11.29 0.91
C ALA A 191 29.69 -10.00 0.35
N ASP A 192 30.38 -9.47 -0.66
CA ASP A 192 29.91 -8.54 -1.71
C ASP A 192 28.79 -7.56 -1.33
N THR A 193 29.16 -6.54 -0.57
CA THR A 193 28.36 -5.34 -0.35
C THR A 193 28.58 -4.35 -1.49
N ASN A 194 28.07 -4.65 -2.69
CA ASN A 194 28.13 -3.72 -3.83
C ASN A 194 26.77 -3.26 -4.36
N THR A 195 25.70 -3.42 -3.58
CA THR A 195 24.41 -2.77 -3.86
C THR A 195 23.74 -2.36 -2.55
N ASN A 196 23.19 -1.13 -2.50
CA ASN A 196 22.43 -0.61 -1.34
C ASN A 196 21.36 -1.60 -0.81
N HIS A 197 20.86 -2.50 -1.67
CA HIS A 197 19.84 -3.50 -1.34
C HIS A 197 20.33 -4.66 -0.44
N GLY A 198 21.60 -5.09 -0.54
CA GLY A 198 22.13 -6.17 0.29
C GLY A 198 22.35 -5.74 1.75
N ALA A 199 22.89 -4.53 1.93
CA ALA A 199 23.04 -3.92 3.24
C ALA A 199 21.67 -3.71 3.92
N ALA A 200 20.71 -3.18 3.15
CA ALA A 200 19.33 -3.01 3.56
C ALA A 200 18.66 -4.28 4.12
N ALA A 201 18.75 -5.40 3.40
CA ALA A 201 18.13 -6.67 3.82
C ALA A 201 18.81 -7.25 5.08
N ALA A 202 20.14 -7.16 5.17
CA ALA A 202 20.88 -7.60 6.35
C ALA A 202 20.50 -6.78 7.60
N ILE A 203 20.24 -5.49 7.42
CA ILE A 203 19.79 -4.59 8.49
C ILE A 203 18.37 -4.91 8.93
N TRP A 204 17.44 -5.08 7.99
CA TRP A 204 16.07 -5.48 8.31
C TRP A 204 16.05 -6.81 9.07
N LYS A 205 16.82 -7.82 8.63
CA LYS A 205 16.88 -9.15 9.27
C LYS A 205 17.39 -9.09 10.71
N LYS A 206 18.27 -8.14 11.05
CA LYS A 206 18.75 -7.94 12.43
C LYS A 206 17.68 -7.34 13.34
N ASN A 207 16.74 -6.57 12.80
CA ASN A 207 15.70 -5.89 13.55
C ASN A 207 14.35 -6.62 13.54
N SER A 208 14.20 -7.67 12.71
CA SER A 208 12.96 -8.41 12.59
C SER A 208 12.39 -8.96 13.92
N PRO A 209 13.20 -9.38 14.93
CA PRO A 209 12.65 -9.86 16.21
C PRO A 209 11.95 -8.79 17.05
N PHE A 210 12.20 -7.50 16.79
CA PHE A 210 11.54 -6.39 17.48
C PHE A 210 10.31 -5.89 16.73
N LEU A 211 10.30 -6.09 15.40
CA LEU A 211 9.27 -5.59 14.49
C LEU A 211 8.09 -6.55 14.30
N TYR A 212 8.35 -7.85 14.28
CA TYR A 212 7.37 -8.86 13.90
C TYR A 212 7.25 -9.94 14.97
N ASP A 213 6.02 -10.38 15.21
CA ASP A 213 5.76 -11.55 16.05
C ASP A 213 6.12 -12.86 15.33
N LEU A 214 6.03 -12.87 13.99
CA LEU A 214 6.38 -14.01 13.14
C LEU A 214 6.99 -13.55 11.82
N VAL A 215 8.16 -14.10 11.48
CA VAL A 215 8.77 -14.00 10.16
C VAL A 215 9.11 -15.40 9.68
N LEU A 216 8.61 -15.78 8.51
CA LEU A 216 8.95 -17.02 7.83
C LEU A 216 9.59 -16.66 6.50
N THR A 217 10.83 -17.10 6.30
CA THR A 217 11.56 -16.86 5.04
C THR A 217 11.82 -18.20 4.37
N HIS A 218 11.34 -18.36 3.15
CA HIS A 218 11.58 -19.55 2.34
C HIS A 218 12.03 -19.15 0.94
N ALA A 219 13.17 -19.70 0.51
CA ALA A 219 13.66 -19.54 -0.85
C ALA A 219 12.99 -20.58 -1.75
N LEU A 220 12.20 -20.12 -2.72
CA LEU A 220 11.59 -20.98 -3.75
C LEU A 220 12.61 -21.29 -4.85
N ASP A 221 12.46 -22.45 -5.49
CA ASP A 221 13.30 -22.85 -6.64
C ASP A 221 13.12 -21.89 -7.82
N TRP A 222 11.87 -21.42 -8.02
CA TRP A 222 11.50 -20.47 -9.07
C TRP A 222 10.63 -19.35 -8.49
N PRO A 223 10.71 -18.13 -9.04
CA PRO A 223 9.86 -17.03 -8.61
C PRO A 223 8.39 -17.35 -8.84
N THR A 224 7.53 -16.81 -7.97
CA THR A 224 6.08 -16.87 -8.11
C THR A 224 5.51 -15.49 -8.39
N LEU A 225 4.62 -15.38 -9.36
CA LEU A 225 3.86 -14.16 -9.66
C LEU A 225 2.50 -14.12 -8.93
N THR A 226 2.11 -15.24 -8.31
CA THR A 226 0.81 -15.40 -7.64
C THR A 226 0.96 -15.99 -6.25
N THR A 227 0.17 -15.51 -5.31
CA THR A 227 0.05 -16.10 -3.98
C THR A 227 -1.35 -15.90 -3.45
N GLN A 228 -1.95 -16.98 -2.97
CA GLN A 228 -3.26 -16.93 -2.32
C GLN A 228 -3.32 -17.97 -1.19
N TRP A 229 -3.72 -17.55 0.01
CA TRP A 229 -4.00 -18.47 1.11
C TRP A 229 -5.30 -19.20 0.87
N PHE A 230 -5.33 -20.50 1.09
CA PHE A 230 -6.56 -21.25 1.15
C PHE A 230 -7.32 -20.96 2.46
N PRO A 231 -8.65 -21.13 2.49
CA PRO A 231 -9.46 -20.83 3.67
C PRO A 231 -9.36 -21.90 4.76
N ASP A 232 -8.78 -23.07 4.46
CA ASP A 232 -8.69 -24.18 5.42
C ASP A 232 -7.50 -24.03 6.37
N GLN A 233 -7.75 -24.42 7.62
CA GLN A 233 -6.75 -24.48 8.67
C GLN A 233 -6.89 -25.80 9.42
N GLU A 234 -5.83 -26.61 9.41
CA GLU A 234 -5.76 -27.84 10.18
C GLU A 234 -5.19 -27.55 11.57
N LEU A 235 -6.09 -27.54 12.57
CA LEU A 235 -5.76 -27.44 13.99
C LEU A 235 -5.65 -28.85 14.58
N SER A 236 -4.46 -29.24 15.01
CA SER A 236 -4.26 -30.45 15.81
C SER A 236 -4.07 -30.04 17.27
N PRO A 237 -4.95 -30.45 18.21
CA PRO A 237 -4.86 -30.04 19.62
C PRO A 237 -3.55 -30.46 20.30
N ASP A 238 -2.94 -31.54 19.82
CA ASP A 238 -1.69 -32.07 20.35
C ASP A 238 -0.43 -31.40 19.77
N LYS A 239 -0.58 -30.48 18.80
CA LYS A 239 0.54 -29.86 18.08
C LYS A 239 0.68 -28.37 18.41
N SER A 240 1.92 -27.92 18.52
CA SER A 240 2.28 -26.52 18.73
C SER A 240 2.14 -25.64 17.49
N TYR A 241 1.68 -26.19 16.36
CA TYR A 241 1.50 -25.49 15.10
C TYR A 241 0.15 -25.79 14.46
N THR A 242 -0.28 -24.86 13.61
CA THR A 242 -1.41 -25.03 12.68
C THR A 242 -0.86 -25.17 11.28
N THR A 243 -1.48 -26.05 10.48
CA THR A 243 -1.12 -26.20 9.06
C THR A 243 -2.11 -25.41 8.24
N GLN A 244 -1.61 -24.53 7.37
CA GLN A 244 -2.38 -23.79 6.39
C GLN A 244 -1.80 -24.02 5.01
N ARG A 245 -2.57 -23.73 3.96
CA ARG A 245 -2.15 -23.96 2.58
C ARG A 245 -2.06 -22.65 1.80
N ILE A 246 -1.06 -22.55 0.93
CA ILE A 246 -0.89 -21.44 -0.01
C ILE A 246 -0.85 -22.00 -1.43
N LEU A 247 -1.56 -21.34 -2.33
CA LEU A 247 -1.48 -21.51 -3.77
C LEU A 247 -0.37 -20.62 -4.33
N ILE A 248 0.58 -21.20 -5.06
CA ILE A 248 1.64 -20.49 -5.77
C ILE A 248 1.76 -20.99 -7.20
N GLY A 249 2.41 -20.22 -8.06
CA GLY A 249 2.74 -20.61 -9.43
C GLY A 249 4.23 -20.47 -9.69
N THR A 250 4.73 -21.12 -10.72
CA THR A 250 6.13 -20.92 -11.14
C THR A 250 6.22 -19.97 -12.33
N HIS A 251 7.33 -19.23 -12.38
CA HIS A 251 7.75 -18.44 -13.54
C HIS A 251 9.18 -18.84 -13.90
N THR A 252 9.32 -19.71 -14.90
CA THR A 252 10.61 -20.31 -15.30
C THR A 252 11.26 -19.67 -16.53
N SER A 253 10.60 -18.72 -17.19
CA SER A 253 11.08 -18.12 -18.46
C SER A 253 11.36 -19.17 -19.54
N ASP A 254 10.48 -20.18 -19.64
CA ASP A 254 10.59 -21.34 -20.55
C ASP A 254 11.84 -22.23 -20.38
N ASN A 255 12.63 -22.04 -19.32
CA ASN A 255 13.82 -22.87 -19.04
C ASN A 255 13.45 -24.25 -18.49
N GLU A 256 12.45 -24.28 -17.62
CA GLU A 256 11.91 -25.50 -17.00
C GLU A 256 10.39 -25.54 -17.17
N PRO A 257 9.76 -26.72 -17.06
CA PRO A 257 8.31 -26.81 -17.05
C PRO A 257 7.70 -26.02 -15.89
N ASN A 258 6.55 -25.38 -16.14
CA ASN A 258 5.85 -24.62 -15.13
C ASN A 258 4.83 -25.47 -14.38
N TYR A 259 4.59 -25.12 -13.13
CA TYR A 259 3.67 -25.81 -12.25
C TYR A 259 2.79 -24.82 -11.50
N LEU A 260 1.53 -25.21 -11.30
CA LEU A 260 0.67 -24.68 -10.25
C LEU A 260 0.90 -25.51 -9.00
N GLN A 261 1.37 -24.90 -7.92
CA GLN A 261 1.79 -25.62 -6.72
C GLN A 261 0.93 -25.24 -5.52
N ILE A 262 0.68 -26.24 -4.68
CA ILE A 262 0.02 -26.04 -3.39
C ILE A 262 1.03 -26.39 -2.31
N VAL A 263 1.22 -25.47 -1.38
CA VAL A 263 2.22 -25.56 -0.33
C VAL A 263 1.55 -25.57 1.03
N ASN A 264 1.93 -26.52 1.87
CA ASN A 264 1.63 -26.48 3.29
C ASN A 264 2.64 -25.60 4.03
N VAL A 265 2.11 -24.67 4.82
CA VAL A 265 2.85 -23.78 5.71
C VAL A 265 2.44 -24.07 7.14
N ARG A 266 3.43 -24.31 8.01
CA ARG A 266 3.24 -24.53 9.44
C ARG A 266 3.43 -23.23 10.20
N LEU A 267 2.34 -22.70 10.72
CA LEU A 267 2.33 -21.49 11.54
C LEU A 267 2.28 -21.86 13.02
N PRO A 268 2.98 -21.15 13.92
CA PRO A 268 2.84 -21.35 15.36
C PRO A 268 1.37 -21.23 15.79
N ASN A 269 0.95 -22.10 16.71
CA ASN A 269 -0.40 -22.04 17.27
C ASN A 269 -0.45 -20.94 18.33
N PRO A 270 -1.32 -19.92 18.21
CA PRO A 270 -1.42 -18.83 19.19
C PRO A 270 -1.89 -19.29 20.58
N ASN A 271 -2.47 -20.50 20.67
CA ASN A 271 -2.91 -21.09 21.94
C ASN A 271 -1.82 -21.93 22.64
N CYS A 272 -0.63 -22.04 22.05
CA CYS A 272 0.53 -22.73 22.63
C CYS A 272 1.51 -21.70 23.23
N GLU A 273 2.30 -22.10 24.25
CA GLU A 273 3.14 -21.22 25.08
C GLU A 273 3.85 -20.07 24.33
N GLU A 274 3.99 -18.93 25.02
CA GLU A 274 4.72 -17.73 24.57
C GLU A 274 6.03 -18.06 23.85
N LEU A 275 6.17 -17.52 22.63
CA LEU A 275 7.39 -17.58 21.84
C LEU A 275 8.45 -16.67 22.49
N GLY A 276 9.23 -17.23 23.41
CA GLY A 276 10.35 -16.55 24.05
C GLY A 276 11.56 -16.37 23.10
N LEU A 277 12.27 -15.25 23.25
CA LEU A 277 13.51 -14.92 22.52
C LEU A 277 14.65 -15.93 22.74
N ASP A 278 14.57 -16.73 23.79
CA ASP A 278 15.44 -17.88 24.06
C ASP A 278 15.34 -18.98 22.99
N LYS A 279 14.25 -18.98 22.20
CA LYS A 279 14.02 -19.91 21.09
C LYS A 279 14.36 -19.32 19.72
N TYR A 280 15.01 -18.16 19.68
CA TYR A 280 15.52 -17.55 18.44
C TYR A 280 16.77 -18.28 17.96
N ASP A 281 16.67 -18.94 16.81
CA ASP A 281 17.82 -19.54 16.16
C ASP A 281 18.49 -18.50 15.26
N LYS A 282 19.75 -18.17 15.57
CA LYS A 282 20.55 -17.19 14.81
C LYS A 282 20.86 -17.64 13.39
N GLN A 283 20.90 -18.96 13.14
CA GLN A 283 21.23 -19.50 11.83
C GLN A 283 20.04 -19.43 10.88
N SER A 284 18.83 -19.75 11.35
CA SER A 284 17.59 -19.60 10.58
C SER A 284 16.99 -18.19 10.62
N GLY A 285 17.21 -17.45 11.70
CA GLY A 285 16.58 -16.15 11.95
C GLY A 285 15.12 -16.27 12.39
N GLU A 286 14.70 -17.42 12.94
CA GLU A 286 13.33 -17.72 13.34
C GLU A 286 13.20 -17.89 14.87
N ILE A 287 12.10 -17.40 15.44
CA ILE A 287 11.72 -17.67 16.85
C ILE A 287 10.85 -18.93 16.88
N GLY A 288 11.26 -19.93 17.68
CA GLY A 288 10.46 -21.14 17.92
C GLY A 288 10.93 -22.39 17.19
N SER A 289 12.25 -22.61 17.11
CA SER A 289 12.84 -23.89 16.68
C SER A 289 12.58 -24.98 17.73
N TYR A 290 11.33 -25.44 17.84
CA TYR A 290 11.00 -26.67 18.54
C TYR A 290 11.26 -27.84 17.61
N SER A 291 12.25 -28.67 17.95
CA SER A 291 12.27 -30.15 17.94
C SER A 291 11.50 -30.97 16.88
N ASP A 292 11.02 -30.39 15.79
CA ASP A 292 10.33 -31.06 14.68
C ASP A 292 11.26 -30.95 13.47
N THR A 293 11.83 -32.08 13.06
CA THR A 293 12.76 -32.19 11.93
C THR A 293 12.10 -31.96 10.57
N GLN A 294 10.81 -31.62 10.55
CA GLN A 294 10.04 -31.45 9.34
C GLN A 294 10.03 -30.00 8.84
N PRO A 295 10.08 -29.80 7.51
CA PRO A 295 10.12 -28.47 6.93
C PRO A 295 8.81 -27.71 7.20
N ARG A 296 8.92 -26.45 7.61
CA ARG A 296 7.77 -25.55 7.81
C ARG A 296 7.02 -25.24 6.51
N PHE A 297 7.75 -25.23 5.40
CA PHE A 297 7.24 -24.99 4.06
C PHE A 297 7.43 -26.26 3.24
N LYS A 298 6.34 -26.87 2.77
CA LYS A 298 6.38 -28.12 2.01
C LYS A 298 5.40 -28.07 0.85
N VAL A 299 5.90 -28.22 -0.36
CA VAL A 299 5.06 -28.43 -1.55
C VAL A 299 4.37 -29.80 -1.41
N ILE A 300 3.04 -29.80 -1.46
CA ILE A 300 2.21 -31.02 -1.33
C ILE A 300 1.61 -31.49 -2.65
N GLN A 301 1.48 -30.58 -3.61
CA GLN A 301 0.90 -30.88 -4.91
C GLN A 301 1.54 -29.96 -5.96
N SER A 302 1.92 -30.52 -7.10
CA SER A 302 2.40 -29.78 -8.27
C SER A 302 1.66 -30.25 -9.51
N ILE A 303 0.84 -29.35 -10.08
CA ILE A 303 0.05 -29.62 -11.28
C ILE A 303 0.80 -29.00 -12.47
N PRO A 304 1.16 -29.78 -13.52
CA PRO A 304 1.79 -29.24 -14.72
C PRO A 304 0.93 -28.16 -15.35
N HIS A 305 1.55 -27.04 -15.72
CA HIS A 305 0.89 -25.89 -16.31
C HIS A 305 1.53 -25.51 -17.66
N VAL A 306 0.71 -25.15 -18.65
CA VAL A 306 1.23 -24.66 -19.93
C VAL A 306 1.64 -23.20 -19.77
N GLY A 307 2.91 -22.89 -19.97
CA GLY A 307 3.40 -21.52 -19.84
C GLY A 307 3.45 -21.04 -18.40
N GLU A 308 3.78 -19.77 -18.21
CA GLU A 308 3.98 -19.17 -16.90
C GLU A 308 2.66 -18.87 -16.21
N VAL A 309 2.65 -18.98 -14.88
CA VAL A 309 1.46 -18.71 -14.06
C VAL A 309 1.50 -17.27 -13.56
N ASN A 310 0.88 -16.34 -14.28
CA ASN A 310 0.86 -14.91 -13.90
C ASN A 310 -0.08 -14.64 -12.72
N ARG A 311 -1.25 -15.27 -12.72
CA ARG A 311 -2.23 -15.22 -11.62
C ARG A 311 -2.98 -16.54 -11.56
N ALA A 312 -3.21 -17.02 -10.34
CA ALA A 312 -4.03 -18.18 -10.08
C ALA A 312 -4.88 -17.97 -8.83
N TRP A 313 -6.18 -18.22 -8.92
CA TRP A 313 -7.12 -18.15 -7.80
C TRP A 313 -8.07 -19.34 -7.75
N TYR A 314 -8.38 -19.78 -6.54
CA TYR A 314 -9.43 -20.77 -6.29
C TYR A 314 -10.82 -20.14 -6.29
N MET A 315 -11.84 -20.94 -6.59
CA MET A 315 -13.23 -20.52 -6.53
C MET A 315 -13.70 -20.42 -5.07
N PRO A 316 -14.25 -19.29 -4.60
CA PRO A 316 -14.62 -19.11 -3.19
C PRO A 316 -15.61 -20.14 -2.63
N GLN A 317 -16.50 -20.68 -3.48
CA GLN A 317 -17.50 -21.67 -3.09
C GLN A 317 -16.96 -23.10 -3.09
N ASP A 318 -15.88 -23.36 -3.83
CA ASP A 318 -15.20 -24.65 -3.89
C ASP A 318 -13.71 -24.42 -4.17
N SER A 319 -12.91 -24.51 -3.10
CA SER A 319 -11.48 -24.23 -3.16
C SER A 319 -10.69 -25.26 -3.98
N ASP A 320 -11.30 -26.39 -4.35
CA ASP A 320 -10.62 -27.41 -5.16
C ASP A 320 -10.55 -27.02 -6.65
N LEU A 321 -11.42 -26.11 -7.10
CA LEU A 321 -11.41 -25.55 -8.44
C LEU A 321 -10.54 -24.30 -8.50
N ILE A 322 -9.47 -24.36 -9.30
CA ILE A 322 -8.49 -23.29 -9.42
C ILE A 322 -8.42 -22.82 -10.86
N ALA A 323 -8.67 -21.53 -11.09
CA ALA A 323 -8.38 -20.88 -12.37
C ALA A 323 -6.96 -20.31 -12.33
N ALA A 324 -6.18 -20.58 -13.38
CA ALA A 324 -4.85 -20.04 -13.58
C ALA A 324 -4.73 -19.49 -15.01
N TYR A 325 -4.17 -18.30 -15.14
CA TYR A 325 -3.87 -17.72 -16.43
C TYR A 325 -2.49 -18.20 -16.92
N ALA A 326 -2.40 -18.47 -18.23
CA ALA A 326 -1.19 -18.91 -18.90
C ALA A 326 -0.71 -17.94 -19.97
N PHE A 327 0.59 -17.66 -19.97
CA PHE A 327 1.25 -17.04 -21.11
C PHE A 327 2.27 -17.98 -21.75
N ILE A 328 2.23 -18.08 -23.09
CA ILE A 328 3.12 -18.93 -23.89
C ILE A 328 3.89 -18.03 -24.86
N ASN A 329 5.21 -17.92 -24.67
CA ASN A 329 6.09 -17.11 -25.53
C ASN A 329 6.40 -17.74 -26.90
N ARG A 330 5.91 -18.95 -27.19
CA ARG A 330 6.22 -19.69 -28.44
C ARG A 330 5.15 -19.50 -29.52
N LYS A 331 5.33 -18.49 -30.38
CA LYS A 331 4.66 -18.26 -31.69
C LYS A 331 3.12 -18.20 -31.73
N THR A 332 2.42 -18.62 -30.69
CA THR A 332 0.97 -18.55 -30.56
C THR A 332 0.68 -17.90 -29.22
N VAL A 333 0.45 -16.59 -29.24
CA VAL A 333 0.02 -15.87 -28.04
C VAL A 333 -1.43 -16.28 -27.78
N THR A 334 -1.65 -17.17 -26.82
CA THR A 334 -3.00 -17.54 -26.40
C THR A 334 -3.22 -17.09 -24.97
N GLY A 335 -4.11 -16.11 -24.78
CA GLY A 335 -4.52 -15.66 -23.46
C GLY A 335 -5.58 -16.56 -22.84
N ASN A 336 -5.29 -17.86 -22.77
CA ASN A 336 -6.23 -18.81 -22.22
C ASN A 336 -6.15 -18.80 -20.69
N VAL A 337 -7.32 -18.92 -20.05
CA VAL A 337 -7.41 -19.24 -18.63
C VAL A 337 -7.70 -20.73 -18.53
N TYR A 338 -6.90 -21.44 -17.74
CA TYR A 338 -7.06 -22.85 -17.47
C TYR A 338 -7.69 -23.05 -16.11
N VAL A 339 -8.67 -23.95 -16.01
CA VAL A 339 -9.29 -24.33 -14.74
C VAL A 339 -8.91 -25.77 -14.44
N PHE A 340 -8.43 -25.99 -13.22
CA PHE A 340 -7.99 -27.28 -12.71
C PHE A 340 -8.83 -27.66 -11.49
N ASP A 341 -9.34 -28.89 -11.47
CA ASP A 341 -9.88 -29.55 -10.30
C ASP A 341 -8.76 -30.34 -9.63
N ARG A 342 -8.22 -29.80 -8.54
CA ARG A 342 -7.05 -30.39 -7.90
C ARG A 342 -7.27 -31.82 -7.41
N THR A 343 -8.51 -32.25 -7.16
CA THR A 343 -8.82 -33.61 -6.68
C THR A 343 -8.62 -34.66 -7.76
N LYS A 344 -8.70 -34.26 -9.04
CA LYS A 344 -8.47 -35.12 -10.20
C LYS A 344 -7.01 -35.18 -10.64
N HIS A 345 -6.16 -34.33 -10.06
CA HIS A 345 -4.73 -34.31 -10.32
C HIS A 345 -3.96 -35.04 -9.21
N PRO A 346 -2.94 -35.85 -9.56
CA PRO A 346 -2.06 -36.44 -8.54
C PRO A 346 -1.28 -35.35 -7.79
N SER A 347 -0.80 -35.69 -6.59
CA SER A 347 0.11 -34.82 -5.81
C SER A 347 1.43 -34.58 -6.55
N ASP A 348 2.03 -35.64 -7.07
CA ASP A 348 3.26 -35.56 -7.85
C ASP A 348 2.94 -35.39 -9.34
N PRO A 349 3.70 -34.55 -10.07
CA PRO A 349 3.45 -34.33 -11.49
C PRO A 349 3.65 -35.64 -12.26
N PRO A 350 2.75 -35.96 -13.21
CA PRO A 350 2.91 -37.11 -14.08
C PRO A 350 4.25 -37.10 -14.83
N LYS A 351 4.81 -38.29 -15.10
CA LYS A 351 6.10 -38.42 -15.83
C LYS A 351 6.08 -37.83 -17.25
N ASP A 352 4.90 -37.74 -17.86
CA ASP A 352 4.72 -37.14 -19.18
C ASP A 352 4.79 -35.60 -19.14
N ASN A 353 4.63 -35.02 -17.95
CA ASN A 353 4.56 -33.59 -17.67
C ASN A 353 3.58 -32.83 -18.57
N VAL A 354 2.52 -33.51 -19.00
CA VAL A 354 1.50 -32.93 -19.88
C VAL A 354 0.46 -32.22 -19.03
N CYS A 355 0.31 -30.91 -19.24
CA CYS A 355 -0.77 -30.14 -18.65
C CYS A 355 -2.13 -30.59 -19.20
N LYS A 356 -3.03 -30.99 -18.30
CA LYS A 356 -4.37 -31.52 -18.62
C LYS A 356 -5.44 -30.74 -17.84
N PRO A 357 -5.78 -29.51 -18.25
CA PRO A 357 -6.79 -28.73 -17.56
C PRO A 357 -8.18 -29.36 -17.70
N ASP A 358 -9.03 -29.21 -16.68
CA ASP A 358 -10.44 -29.62 -16.74
C ASP A 358 -11.24 -28.74 -17.69
N PHE A 359 -10.99 -27.43 -17.63
CA PHE A 359 -11.58 -26.46 -18.56
C PHE A 359 -10.53 -25.53 -19.14
N THR A 360 -10.70 -25.19 -20.41
CA THR A 360 -9.92 -24.16 -21.10
C THR A 360 -10.85 -23.02 -21.50
N LEU A 361 -10.74 -21.90 -20.82
CA LEU A 361 -11.52 -20.69 -21.11
C LEU A 361 -10.78 -19.90 -22.18
N ARG A 362 -11.40 -19.80 -23.36
CA ARG A 362 -10.86 -19.04 -24.50
C ARG A 362 -11.56 -17.69 -24.60
N GLY A 363 -10.88 -16.71 -25.15
CA GLY A 363 -11.47 -15.39 -25.41
C GLY A 363 -10.43 -14.31 -25.65
N HIS A 364 -9.31 -14.38 -24.91
CA HIS A 364 -8.28 -13.37 -25.03
C HIS A 364 -7.17 -13.70 -26.04
N SER A 365 -6.53 -12.63 -26.51
CA SER A 365 -5.47 -12.67 -27.53
C SER A 365 -4.09 -12.23 -27.02
N LYS A 366 -4.00 -11.75 -25.78
CA LYS A 366 -2.76 -11.26 -25.15
C LYS A 366 -2.70 -11.68 -23.69
N GLU A 367 -1.56 -11.41 -23.05
CA GLU A 367 -1.34 -11.63 -21.62
C GLU A 367 -1.94 -10.60 -20.71
N GLY A 368 -1.92 -10.88 -19.41
CA GLY A 368 -2.37 -9.96 -18.39
C GLY A 368 -2.40 -10.62 -17.01
N PHE A 369 -2.96 -9.88 -16.06
CA PHE A 369 -2.97 -10.25 -14.65
C PHE A 369 -4.37 -10.26 -14.05
N GLY A 370 -5.37 -9.62 -14.66
CA GLY A 370 -6.72 -9.58 -14.10
C GLY A 370 -7.40 -10.94 -14.19
N LEU A 371 -7.76 -11.51 -13.05
CA LEU A 371 -8.52 -12.76 -12.93
C LEU A 371 -9.29 -12.70 -11.61
N ASP A 372 -10.61 -12.93 -11.62
CA ASP A 372 -11.42 -13.00 -10.40
C ASP A 372 -12.62 -13.95 -10.52
N TRP A 373 -12.87 -14.71 -9.45
CA TRP A 373 -14.05 -15.57 -9.32
C TRP A 373 -15.19 -14.80 -8.65
N ASN A 374 -16.42 -15.03 -9.11
CA ASN A 374 -17.57 -14.39 -8.50
C ASN A 374 -17.86 -15.01 -7.12
N PRO A 375 -17.81 -14.25 -6.02
CA PRO A 375 -18.04 -14.79 -4.67
C PRO A 375 -19.52 -15.10 -4.40
N SER A 376 -20.45 -14.46 -5.12
CA SER A 376 -21.90 -14.65 -4.94
C SER A 376 -22.48 -15.74 -5.84
N LYS A 377 -21.87 -16.00 -7.00
CA LYS A 377 -22.36 -16.98 -7.98
C LYS A 377 -21.29 -18.00 -8.32
N SER A 378 -21.57 -19.25 -8.01
CA SER A 378 -20.64 -20.35 -8.26
C SER A 378 -20.39 -20.52 -9.77
N GLY A 379 -19.12 -20.63 -10.13
CA GLY A 379 -18.66 -20.95 -11.48
C GLY A 379 -18.55 -19.77 -12.45
N GLU A 380 -18.90 -18.55 -12.04
CA GLU A 380 -18.64 -17.36 -12.86
C GLU A 380 -17.22 -16.82 -12.62
N VAL A 381 -16.46 -16.60 -13.69
CA VAL A 381 -15.09 -16.06 -13.64
C VAL A 381 -14.93 -14.91 -14.62
N LEU A 382 -14.21 -13.87 -14.20
CA LEU A 382 -13.77 -12.75 -15.02
C LEU A 382 -12.27 -12.84 -15.24
N SER A 383 -11.82 -12.46 -16.43
CA SER A 383 -10.43 -12.07 -16.63
C SER A 383 -10.33 -10.81 -17.47
N ALA A 384 -9.24 -10.10 -17.28
CA ALA A 384 -8.98 -8.82 -17.88
C ALA A 384 -7.50 -8.74 -18.23
N LEU A 385 -7.21 -8.60 -19.53
CA LEU A 385 -5.88 -8.75 -20.08
C LEU A 385 -5.47 -7.51 -20.93
N GLU A 386 -4.27 -7.55 -21.48
CA GLU A 386 -3.66 -6.51 -22.33
C GLU A 386 -4.31 -6.33 -23.69
N ASP A 387 -5.28 -7.18 -24.04
CA ASP A 387 -6.08 -7.02 -25.25
C ASP A 387 -7.23 -6.02 -25.08
N GLU A 388 -7.24 -5.27 -23.97
CA GLU A 388 -8.19 -4.19 -23.65
C GLU A 388 -9.62 -4.70 -23.41
N THR A 389 -9.77 -6.03 -23.31
CA THR A 389 -11.06 -6.67 -23.10
C THR A 389 -11.16 -7.29 -21.72
N ILE A 390 -12.41 -7.42 -21.26
CA ILE A 390 -12.75 -8.20 -20.08
C ILE A 390 -13.64 -9.33 -20.55
N CYS A 391 -13.25 -10.57 -20.31
CA CYS A 391 -14.04 -11.73 -20.65
C CYS A 391 -14.70 -12.31 -19.40
N HIS A 392 -15.93 -12.77 -19.55
CA HIS A 392 -16.75 -13.37 -18.50
C HIS A 392 -17.17 -14.76 -18.95
N TRP A 393 -16.84 -15.77 -18.17
CA TRP A 393 -17.23 -17.16 -18.41
C TRP A 393 -18.09 -17.69 -17.28
N ASP A 394 -18.87 -18.71 -17.60
CA ASP A 394 -19.56 -19.56 -16.63
C ASP A 394 -19.13 -21.01 -16.89
N ILE A 395 -18.40 -21.59 -15.94
CA ILE A 395 -17.89 -22.97 -16.09
C ILE A 395 -19.01 -24.01 -16.07
N ASN A 396 -20.20 -23.67 -15.54
CA ASN A 396 -21.35 -24.57 -15.53
C ASN A 396 -21.98 -24.76 -16.91
N SER A 397 -21.68 -23.86 -17.85
CA SER A 397 -22.16 -23.90 -19.23
C SER A 397 -21.40 -24.89 -20.13
N TYR A 398 -20.50 -25.71 -19.56
CA TYR A 398 -19.69 -26.65 -20.34
C TYR A 398 -20.52 -27.77 -20.99
N THR A 399 -20.05 -28.24 -22.15
CA THR A 399 -20.67 -29.38 -22.85
C THR A 399 -19.82 -30.63 -22.65
N LYS A 400 -20.44 -31.75 -22.25
CA LYS A 400 -19.73 -33.02 -22.08
C LYS A 400 -18.97 -33.40 -23.36
N GLY A 401 -17.66 -33.60 -23.24
CA GLY A 401 -16.77 -33.94 -24.35
C GLY A 401 -16.03 -32.76 -25.00
N ASN A 402 -16.39 -31.52 -24.68
CA ASN A 402 -15.63 -30.34 -25.07
C ASN A 402 -15.24 -29.51 -23.83
N PRO A 403 -13.99 -29.62 -23.34
CA PRO A 403 -13.52 -28.86 -22.18
C PRO A 403 -13.23 -27.38 -22.50
N VAL A 404 -13.46 -26.94 -23.74
CA VAL A 404 -13.25 -25.54 -24.14
C VAL A 404 -14.53 -24.74 -23.92
N ILE A 405 -14.43 -23.63 -23.18
CA ILE A 405 -15.54 -22.73 -22.87
C ILE A 405 -15.27 -21.37 -23.51
N GLU A 406 -16.20 -20.92 -24.34
CA GLU A 406 -16.21 -19.60 -24.95
C GLU A 406 -16.82 -18.57 -23.97
N PRO A 407 -16.46 -17.28 -24.07
CA PRO A 407 -16.90 -16.29 -23.10
C PRO A 407 -18.41 -16.08 -23.21
N TYR A 408 -19.10 -16.12 -22.08
CA TYR A 408 -20.51 -15.75 -21.97
C TYR A 408 -20.72 -14.29 -22.41
N ARG A 409 -19.80 -13.39 -21.99
CA ARG A 409 -19.76 -12.00 -22.42
C ARG A 409 -18.32 -11.50 -22.55
N VAL A 410 -18.13 -10.57 -23.48
CA VAL A 410 -16.88 -9.81 -23.64
C VAL A 410 -17.19 -8.32 -23.55
N TYR A 411 -16.61 -7.64 -22.57
CA TYR A 411 -16.78 -6.21 -22.36
C TYR A 411 -15.61 -5.45 -22.99
N LYS A 412 -15.92 -4.44 -23.81
CA LYS A 412 -14.95 -3.60 -24.52
C LYS A 412 -15.15 -2.12 -24.18
N GLY A 413 -15.04 -1.81 -22.89
CA GLY A 413 -15.20 -0.45 -22.37
C GLY A 413 -13.89 0.33 -22.23
N HIS A 414 -12.76 -0.36 -22.13
CA HIS A 414 -11.46 0.24 -21.94
C HIS A 414 -10.81 0.59 -23.29
N SER A 415 -9.98 1.63 -23.28
CA SER A 415 -9.21 2.10 -24.44
C SER A 415 -7.70 1.87 -24.26
N ALA A 416 -7.35 1.05 -23.27
CA ALA A 416 -5.99 0.74 -22.86
C ALA A 416 -5.99 -0.62 -22.12
N ILE A 417 -4.80 -1.12 -21.81
CA ILE A 417 -4.58 -2.36 -21.06
C ILE A 417 -5.42 -2.36 -19.78
N VAL A 418 -6.19 -3.41 -19.56
CA VAL A 418 -6.94 -3.60 -18.33
C VAL A 418 -6.01 -4.22 -17.30
N SER A 419 -5.70 -3.49 -16.23
CA SER A 419 -4.70 -3.87 -15.24
C SER A 419 -5.24 -4.90 -14.26
N ASP A 420 -6.47 -4.71 -13.80
CA ASP A 420 -7.13 -5.64 -12.88
C ASP A 420 -8.65 -5.58 -12.98
N VAL A 421 -9.30 -6.66 -12.55
CA VAL A 421 -10.75 -6.80 -12.45
C VAL A 421 -11.11 -7.43 -11.12
N SER A 422 -12.20 -6.98 -10.50
CA SER A 422 -12.70 -7.58 -9.27
C SER A 422 -14.23 -7.53 -9.18
N TRP A 423 -14.83 -8.66 -8.83
CA TRP A 423 -16.24 -8.78 -8.49
C TRP A 423 -16.56 -8.09 -7.17
N HIS A 424 -17.77 -7.54 -7.09
CA HIS A 424 -18.28 -7.05 -5.82
C HIS A 424 -18.59 -8.21 -4.88
N SER A 425 -18.11 -8.14 -3.64
CA SER A 425 -18.22 -9.21 -2.63
C SER A 425 -19.67 -9.65 -2.34
N SER A 426 -20.62 -8.70 -2.34
CA SER A 426 -22.04 -8.98 -2.03
C SER A 426 -23.00 -8.93 -3.21
N HIS A 427 -22.57 -8.42 -4.37
CA HIS A 427 -23.47 -8.14 -5.50
C HIS A 427 -22.96 -8.88 -6.73
N GLY A 428 -23.43 -10.12 -6.93
CA GLY A 428 -22.94 -11.02 -7.99
C GLY A 428 -23.19 -10.59 -9.45
N ASN A 429 -23.67 -9.38 -9.71
CA ASN A 429 -23.80 -8.80 -11.05
C ASN A 429 -22.94 -7.54 -11.23
N LEU A 430 -22.22 -7.12 -10.20
CA LEU A 430 -21.40 -5.93 -10.20
C LEU A 430 -19.93 -6.34 -10.13
N PHE A 431 -19.12 -5.78 -11.02
CA PHE A 431 -17.67 -5.88 -10.96
C PHE A 431 -17.06 -4.52 -11.26
N THR A 432 -15.80 -4.38 -10.91
CA THR A 432 -14.98 -3.20 -11.15
C THR A 432 -13.79 -3.59 -12.01
N SER A 433 -13.33 -2.69 -12.85
CA SER A 433 -12.15 -2.88 -13.68
C SER A 433 -11.33 -1.60 -13.74
N THR A 434 -10.02 -1.76 -13.87
CA THR A 434 -9.07 -0.64 -13.91
C THR A 434 -8.21 -0.74 -15.16
N GLN A 435 -7.81 0.40 -15.72
CA GLN A 435 -6.92 0.45 -16.89
C GLN A 435 -5.61 1.16 -16.58
N GLY A 436 -4.55 0.76 -17.28
CA GLY A 436 -3.29 1.48 -17.30
C GLY A 436 -3.44 2.86 -17.94
N GLY A 437 -2.80 3.88 -17.37
CA GLY A 437 -2.71 5.22 -17.96
C GLY A 437 -3.66 6.30 -17.41
N GLY A 438 -4.43 5.99 -16.36
CA GLY A 438 -5.38 6.92 -15.76
C GLY A 438 -6.61 7.18 -16.63
N PHE A 439 -7.75 7.48 -16.01
CA PHE A 439 -8.92 7.96 -16.75
C PHE A 439 -8.61 9.39 -17.23
N LYS A 440 -8.38 9.57 -18.53
CA LYS A 440 -8.39 10.91 -19.13
C LYS A 440 -9.83 11.42 -19.09
N TYR A 441 -10.16 12.23 -18.08
CA TYR A 441 -11.40 12.99 -18.00
C TYR A 441 -11.36 14.20 -18.94
#